data_AF-A0A256IQZ4-F1
#
_entry.id   AF-A0A256IQZ4-F1
#
_cell.length_a   1.000
_cell.length_b   1.000
_cell.length_c   1.000
_cell.angle_alpha   90.00
_cell.angle_beta   90.00
_cell.angle_gamma   90.00
#
_symmetry.space_group_name_H-M   'P 1'
#
loop_
_entity.id
_entity.type
_entity.pdbx_description
1 polymer ?
#
loop_
_entity_poly.entity_id
_entity_poly.type
_entity_poly.pdbx_seq_one_letter_code
_entity_poly.pdbx_strand_id
1 'polypeptide(L)'
;MSFSGVDSLNGDRVERRLRTAPDELTPDEARSVAATLLADGAFSEPYCEWLPTWYELALIAPVRYCDWRLRRVAGAVADRASVTATAPRFSRPADVRIDGAPALSRASGFRGRFLLADSLLHLEWFVHVAAADGIDVPADLIARTREESLSYYGGDRDHLSPDVRRFQRHLFADDRWVRRVDEAYDLDSALFGLWERLLRDERRRLDES
;
A
#
# COMPACT_ATOMS: atom_id res chain seq x y z
N MET A 1 -11.26 12.90 -0.29
CA MET A 1 -12.39 12.49 0.58
C MET A 1 -12.15 13.08 1.95
N SER A 2 -13.15 13.17 2.83
CA SER A 2 -12.94 13.59 4.22
C SER A 2 -13.26 12.40 5.12
N PHE A 3 -12.29 11.94 5.88
CA PHE A 3 -12.48 10.92 6.91
C PHE A 3 -12.38 11.58 8.28
N SER A 4 -13.03 10.99 9.28
CA SER A 4 -12.85 11.46 10.66
C SER A 4 -11.42 11.18 11.10
N GLY A 5 -10.81 12.08 11.86
CA GLY A 5 -9.45 11.91 12.38
C GLY A 5 -8.31 12.26 11.43
N VAL A 6 -8.56 12.72 10.19
CA VAL A 6 -7.49 13.08 9.24
C VAL A 6 -6.53 14.16 9.79
N ASP A 7 -7.02 15.05 10.64
CA ASP A 7 -6.22 16.11 11.25
C ASP A 7 -5.65 15.75 12.64
N SER A 8 -5.78 14.48 13.07
CA SER A 8 -5.28 14.00 14.38
C SER A 8 -3.75 14.10 14.46
N LEU A 9 -3.07 13.82 13.34
CA LEU A 9 -1.62 13.84 13.21
C LEU A 9 -1.23 14.74 12.05
N ASN A 10 -0.21 15.55 12.27
CA ASN A 10 0.38 16.37 11.23
C ASN A 10 1.58 15.63 10.62
N GLY A 11 1.36 14.99 9.46
CA GLY A 11 2.39 14.19 8.77
C GLY A 11 3.71 14.92 8.54
N ASP A 12 3.68 16.19 8.11
CA ASP A 12 4.89 17.00 7.87
C ASP A 12 5.68 17.24 9.16
N ARG A 13 4.97 17.40 10.29
CA ARG A 13 5.60 17.53 11.61
C ARG A 13 6.22 16.20 12.06
N VAL A 14 5.51 15.09 11.85
CA VAL A 14 6.01 13.75 12.18
C VAL A 14 7.27 13.43 11.37
N GLU A 15 7.24 13.64 10.06
CA GLU A 15 8.40 13.44 9.17
C GLU A 15 9.60 14.27 9.62
N ARG A 16 9.38 15.56 9.91
CA ARG A 16 10.43 16.46 10.38
C ARG A 16 11.03 15.97 11.70
N ARG A 17 10.19 15.61 12.65
CA ARG A 17 10.63 15.14 13.97
C ARG A 17 11.37 13.81 13.87
N LEU A 18 10.87 12.87 13.07
CA LEU A 18 11.55 11.61 12.79
C LEU A 18 12.98 11.84 12.23
N ARG A 19 13.14 12.88 11.40
CA ARG A 19 14.45 13.24 10.82
C ARG A 19 15.39 13.94 11.81
N THR A 20 14.89 14.84 12.64
CA THR A 20 15.75 15.74 13.45
C THR A 20 15.84 15.37 14.93
N ALA A 21 14.78 14.78 15.49
CA ALA A 21 14.66 14.47 16.91
C ALA A 21 13.73 13.24 17.10
N PRO A 22 14.12 12.05 16.61
CA PRO A 22 13.26 10.86 16.64
C PRO A 22 12.91 10.42 18.08
N ASP A 23 13.75 10.74 19.06
CA ASP A 23 13.50 10.44 20.47
C ASP A 23 12.41 11.33 21.10
N GLU A 24 11.98 12.40 20.41
CA GLU A 24 10.91 13.30 20.86
C GLU A 24 9.53 12.95 20.29
N LEU A 25 9.42 11.87 19.49
CA LEU A 25 8.13 11.44 18.94
C LEU A 25 7.14 11.19 20.08
N THR A 26 5.92 11.71 19.95
CA THR A 26 4.86 11.36 20.89
C THR A 26 4.47 9.89 20.70
N PRO A 27 3.80 9.26 21.69
CA PRO A 27 3.32 7.88 21.53
C PRO A 27 2.47 7.65 20.27
N ASP A 28 1.62 8.62 19.90
CA ASP A 28 0.77 8.50 18.72
C ASP A 28 1.55 8.65 17.42
N GLU A 29 2.51 9.59 17.37
CA GLU A 29 3.42 9.73 16.23
C GLU A 29 4.32 8.50 16.05
N ALA A 30 4.83 7.95 17.16
CA ALA A 30 5.65 6.73 17.13
C ALA A 30 4.85 5.51 16.68
N ARG A 31 3.57 5.39 17.09
CA ARG A 31 2.67 4.32 16.65
C ARG A 31 2.37 4.42 15.15
N SER A 32 2.07 5.63 14.66
CA SER A 32 1.86 5.92 13.24
C SER A 32 3.10 5.54 12.41
N VAL A 33 4.28 6.02 12.80
CA VAL A 33 5.55 5.70 12.11
C VAL A 33 5.84 4.20 12.13
N ALA A 34 5.74 3.56 13.30
CA ALA A 34 6.02 2.14 13.43
C ALA A 34 5.04 1.28 12.61
N ALA A 35 3.75 1.60 12.63
CA ALA A 35 2.74 0.90 11.84
C ALA A 35 2.99 1.06 10.33
N THR A 36 3.34 2.26 9.88
CA THR A 36 3.69 2.53 8.47
C THR A 36 4.90 1.71 8.03
N LEU A 37 6.00 1.73 8.79
CA LEU A 37 7.21 0.96 8.46
C LEU A 37 6.95 -0.55 8.44
N LEU A 38 6.14 -1.06 9.39
CA LEU A 38 5.76 -2.47 9.43
C LEU A 38 4.86 -2.85 8.24
N ALA A 39 3.95 -1.95 7.84
CA ALA A 39 3.09 -2.16 6.68
C ALA A 39 3.89 -2.16 5.38
N ASP A 40 4.82 -1.21 5.20
CA ASP A 40 5.73 -1.14 4.04
C ASP A 40 6.60 -2.39 3.92
N GLY A 41 7.15 -2.86 5.04
CA GLY A 41 7.97 -4.08 5.09
C GLY A 41 7.16 -5.33 4.75
N ALA A 42 5.95 -5.45 5.29
CA ALA A 42 5.09 -6.60 5.08
C ALA A 42 4.43 -6.65 3.69
N PHE A 43 4.38 -5.53 2.95
CA PHE A 43 3.64 -5.40 1.68
C PHE A 43 4.26 -6.18 0.53
N SER A 44 5.58 -6.06 0.37
CA SER A 44 6.25 -6.40 -0.90
C SER A 44 6.27 -7.89 -1.21
N GLU A 45 6.42 -8.76 -0.20
CA GLU A 45 6.43 -10.21 -0.42
C GLU A 45 5.06 -10.74 -0.88
N PRO A 46 3.93 -10.42 -0.20
CA PRO A 46 2.60 -10.69 -0.73
C PRO A 46 2.41 -10.15 -2.14
N TYR A 47 2.82 -8.92 -2.40
CA TYR A 47 2.68 -8.30 -3.72
C TYR A 47 3.40 -9.10 -4.83
N CYS A 48 4.62 -9.58 -4.56
CA CYS A 48 5.38 -10.39 -5.50
C CYS A 48 4.67 -11.69 -5.90
N GLU A 49 3.94 -12.34 -4.99
CA GLU A 49 3.20 -13.57 -5.29
C GLU A 49 2.08 -13.38 -6.32
N TRP A 50 1.55 -12.16 -6.42
CA TRP A 50 0.55 -11.84 -7.44
C TRP A 50 1.15 -11.70 -8.84
N LEU A 51 2.45 -11.46 -8.94
CA LEU A 51 3.15 -11.17 -10.19
C LEU A 51 3.72 -12.46 -10.84
N PRO A 52 4.23 -12.37 -12.08
CA PRO A 52 4.88 -13.51 -12.71
C PRO A 52 6.07 -14.03 -11.88
N THR A 53 6.26 -15.35 -11.83
CA THR A 53 7.28 -15.99 -10.98
C THR A 53 8.70 -15.47 -11.17
N TRP A 54 9.08 -15.05 -12.39
CA TRP A 54 10.40 -14.46 -12.64
C TRP A 54 10.63 -13.18 -11.83
N TYR A 55 9.58 -12.40 -11.61
CA TYR A 55 9.61 -11.14 -10.88
C TYR A 55 9.77 -11.40 -9.38
N GLU A 56 8.98 -12.33 -8.86
CA GLU A 56 9.08 -12.78 -7.47
C GLU A 56 10.50 -13.30 -7.16
N LEU A 57 11.02 -14.19 -8.00
CA LEU A 57 12.38 -14.73 -7.81
C LEU A 57 13.46 -13.66 -7.87
N ALA A 58 13.29 -12.63 -8.72
CA ALA A 58 14.25 -11.54 -8.83
C ALA A 58 14.23 -10.62 -7.59
N LEU A 59 13.09 -10.49 -6.91
CA LEU A 59 12.92 -9.49 -5.84
C LEU A 59 12.78 -10.07 -4.43
N ILE A 60 12.52 -11.36 -4.26
CA ILE A 60 12.21 -11.92 -2.93
C ILE A 60 13.32 -11.69 -1.90
N ALA A 61 14.60 -11.82 -2.30
CA ALA A 61 15.73 -11.61 -1.43
C ALA A 61 15.87 -10.13 -0.98
N PRO A 62 15.93 -9.14 -1.88
CA PRO A 62 15.97 -7.73 -1.46
C PRO A 62 14.69 -7.32 -0.71
N VAL A 63 13.52 -7.84 -1.08
CA VAL A 63 12.25 -7.59 -0.37
C VAL A 63 12.33 -8.04 1.08
N ARG A 64 12.78 -9.28 1.35
CA ARG A 64 12.91 -9.79 2.72
C ARG A 64 13.97 -9.04 3.53
N TYR A 65 15.03 -8.57 2.87
CA TYR A 65 16.02 -7.70 3.51
C TYR A 65 15.41 -6.34 3.90
N CYS A 66 14.63 -5.72 3.02
CA CYS A 66 13.92 -4.49 3.31
C CYS A 66 12.91 -4.66 4.45
N ASP A 67 12.08 -5.72 4.43
CA ASP A 67 11.16 -6.05 5.52
C ASP A 67 11.90 -6.17 6.86
N TRP A 68 12.97 -6.98 6.91
CA TRP A 68 13.77 -7.12 8.12
C TRP A 68 14.34 -5.79 8.61
N ARG A 69 14.82 -4.93 7.71
CA ARG A 69 15.36 -3.63 8.07
C ARG A 69 14.27 -2.71 8.62
N LEU A 70 13.10 -2.66 7.96
CA LEU A 70 11.97 -1.84 8.38
C LEU A 70 11.42 -2.30 9.73
N ARG A 71 11.29 -3.61 9.97
CA ARG A 71 10.91 -4.15 11.29
C ARG A 71 11.85 -3.73 12.40
N ARG A 72 13.17 -3.73 12.15
CA ARG A 72 14.15 -3.27 13.14
C ARG A 72 14.00 -1.79 13.46
N VAL A 73 13.79 -0.95 12.45
CA VAL A 73 13.58 0.49 12.65
C VAL A 73 12.26 0.74 13.38
N ALA A 74 11.18 0.07 12.95
CA ALA A 74 9.87 0.17 13.57
C ALA A 74 9.89 -0.26 15.04
N GLY A 75 10.55 -1.39 15.36
CA GLY A 75 10.75 -1.85 16.73
C GLY A 75 11.48 -0.80 17.57
N ALA A 76 12.56 -0.23 17.05
CA ALA A 76 13.32 0.79 17.76
C ALA A 76 12.54 2.11 17.96
N VAL A 77 11.62 2.47 17.07
CA VAL A 77 10.71 3.62 17.25
C VAL A 77 9.66 3.30 18.31
N ALA A 78 9.04 2.11 18.22
CA ALA A 78 8.00 1.66 19.14
C ALA A 78 8.51 1.51 20.58
N ASP A 79 9.67 0.88 20.76
CA ASP A 79 10.30 0.63 22.06
C ASP A 79 10.62 1.94 22.80
N ARG A 80 11.16 2.94 22.07
CA ARG A 80 11.49 4.26 22.65
C ARG A 80 10.28 4.99 23.19
N ALA A 81 9.17 4.95 22.47
CA ALA A 81 7.92 5.58 22.89
C ALA A 81 7.06 4.68 23.78
N SER A 82 7.53 3.47 24.11
CA SER A 82 6.79 2.46 24.88
C SER A 82 5.41 2.14 24.29
N VAL A 83 5.33 2.03 22.96
CA VAL A 83 4.11 1.69 22.23
C VAL A 83 4.24 0.34 21.53
N THR A 84 3.09 -0.24 21.18
CA THR A 84 3.03 -1.43 20.33
C THR A 84 2.46 -1.06 18.96
N ALA A 85 2.99 -1.70 17.93
CA ALA A 85 2.50 -1.61 16.56
C ALA A 85 2.56 -3.00 15.92
N THR A 86 1.65 -3.27 14.99
CA THR A 86 1.58 -4.54 14.27
C THR A 86 1.71 -4.30 12.77
N ALA A 87 2.05 -5.35 12.04
CA ALA A 87 1.97 -5.37 10.59
C ALA A 87 0.57 -5.82 10.13
N PRO A 88 0.05 -5.33 9.00
CA PRO A 88 -1.16 -5.85 8.39
C PRO A 88 -0.95 -7.29 7.89
N ARG A 89 -2.07 -8.00 7.73
CA ARG A 89 -2.10 -9.27 6.99
C ARG A 89 -2.65 -9.02 5.61
N PHE A 90 -1.78 -9.20 4.62
CA PHE A 90 -2.12 -9.02 3.23
C PHE A 90 -2.75 -10.27 2.61
N SER A 91 -3.74 -10.05 1.75
CA SER A 91 -4.37 -11.10 0.96
C SER A 91 -3.36 -11.74 0.00
N ARG A 92 -3.30 -13.07 0.01
CA ARG A 92 -2.47 -13.86 -0.90
C ARG A 92 -3.31 -14.27 -2.12
N PRO A 93 -2.71 -14.38 -3.32
CA PRO A 93 -3.46 -14.76 -4.52
C PRO A 93 -4.12 -16.13 -4.42
N ALA A 94 -3.57 -17.04 -3.62
CA ALA A 94 -4.12 -18.37 -3.37
C ALA A 94 -5.45 -18.34 -2.61
N ASP A 95 -5.66 -17.31 -1.78
CA ASP A 95 -6.82 -17.19 -0.90
C ASP A 95 -7.92 -16.31 -1.48
N VAL A 96 -7.65 -15.59 -2.58
CA VAL A 96 -8.60 -14.67 -3.21
C VAL A 96 -9.31 -15.33 -4.38
N ARG A 97 -10.64 -15.20 -4.40
CA ARG A 97 -11.49 -15.60 -5.52
C ARG A 97 -12.22 -14.39 -6.10
N ILE A 98 -12.32 -14.34 -7.43
CA ILE A 98 -13.03 -13.33 -8.19
C ILE A 98 -14.06 -14.06 -9.04
N ASP A 99 -15.34 -13.76 -8.79
CA ASP A 99 -16.49 -14.40 -9.43
C ASP A 99 -16.37 -15.94 -9.42
N GLY A 100 -16.04 -16.47 -8.23
CA GLY A 100 -15.92 -17.90 -7.98
C GLY A 100 -14.65 -18.57 -8.50
N ALA A 101 -13.76 -17.89 -9.23
CA ALA A 101 -12.50 -18.45 -9.74
C ALA A 101 -11.27 -17.91 -8.98
N PRO A 102 -10.13 -18.64 -8.95
CA PRO A 102 -8.89 -18.14 -8.35
C PRO A 102 -8.43 -16.82 -9.00
N ALA A 103 -7.92 -15.87 -8.21
CA ALA A 103 -7.61 -14.54 -8.72
C ALA A 103 -6.58 -14.54 -9.86
N LEU A 104 -5.57 -15.42 -9.83
CA LEU A 104 -4.55 -15.49 -10.88
C LEU A 104 -5.01 -16.15 -12.19
N SER A 105 -6.18 -16.80 -12.22
CA SER A 105 -6.80 -17.24 -13.48
C SER A 105 -7.58 -16.12 -14.17
N ARG A 106 -7.79 -15.01 -13.47
CA ARG A 106 -8.63 -13.87 -13.87
C ARG A 106 -7.81 -12.67 -14.36
N ALA A 107 -6.54 -12.58 -13.95
CA ALA A 107 -5.60 -11.58 -14.46
C ALA A 107 -4.40 -12.24 -15.16
N SER A 108 -4.15 -11.80 -16.40
CA SER A 108 -3.01 -12.24 -17.20
C SER A 108 -2.03 -11.10 -17.48
N GLY A 109 -0.78 -11.47 -17.78
CA GLY A 109 0.29 -10.52 -18.02
C GLY A 109 0.72 -9.74 -16.77
N PHE A 110 1.78 -8.97 -16.93
CA PHE A 110 2.35 -8.19 -15.83
C PHE A 110 1.39 -7.07 -15.38
N ARG A 111 0.91 -6.25 -16.32
CA ARG A 111 0.05 -5.09 -16.02
C ARG A 111 -1.24 -5.47 -15.32
N GLY A 112 -1.96 -6.48 -15.83
CA GLY A 112 -3.24 -6.89 -15.23
C GLY A 112 -3.07 -7.38 -13.79
N ARG A 113 -2.04 -8.21 -13.56
CA ARG A 113 -1.70 -8.70 -12.22
C ARG A 113 -1.23 -7.58 -11.28
N PHE A 114 -0.42 -6.66 -11.78
CA PHE A 114 0.05 -5.49 -11.04
C PHE A 114 -1.11 -4.64 -10.53
N LEU A 115 -2.03 -4.25 -11.42
CA LEU A 115 -3.16 -3.40 -11.05
C LEU A 115 -4.15 -4.12 -10.12
N LEU A 116 -4.42 -5.41 -10.38
CA LEU A 116 -5.27 -6.22 -9.51
C LEU A 116 -4.68 -6.30 -8.09
N ALA A 117 -3.39 -6.65 -7.97
CA ALA A 117 -2.70 -6.75 -6.70
C ALA A 117 -2.69 -5.41 -5.96
N ASP A 118 -2.33 -4.33 -6.66
CA ASP A 118 -2.23 -2.98 -6.08
C ASP A 118 -3.57 -2.48 -5.56
N SER A 119 -4.64 -2.65 -6.35
CA SER A 119 -6.01 -2.24 -5.96
C SER A 119 -6.50 -2.87 -4.66
N LEU A 120 -6.04 -4.09 -4.34
CA LEU A 120 -6.41 -4.82 -3.13
C LEU A 120 -5.43 -4.57 -2.00
N LEU A 121 -4.14 -4.76 -2.24
CA LEU A 121 -3.11 -4.72 -1.21
C LEU A 121 -2.89 -3.30 -0.71
N HIS A 122 -2.98 -2.29 -1.58
CA HIS A 122 -2.84 -0.90 -1.16
C HIS A 122 -4.06 -0.45 -0.32
N LEU A 123 -5.26 -0.98 -0.59
CA LEU A 123 -6.41 -0.80 0.30
C LEU A 123 -6.15 -1.39 1.69
N GLU A 124 -5.63 -2.62 1.77
CA GLU A 124 -5.32 -3.29 3.04
C GLU A 124 -4.22 -2.56 3.83
N TRP A 125 -3.19 -2.06 3.13
CA TRP A 125 -2.14 -1.22 3.69
C TRP A 125 -2.74 0.08 4.24
N PHE A 126 -3.54 0.78 3.44
CA PHE A 126 -4.12 2.07 3.82
C PHE A 126 -5.04 1.95 5.04
N VAL A 127 -5.91 0.94 5.08
CA VAL A 127 -6.81 0.73 6.23
C VAL A 127 -6.02 0.51 7.52
N HIS A 128 -4.93 -0.26 7.44
CA HIS A 128 -4.07 -0.52 8.59
C HIS A 128 -3.35 0.73 9.09
N VAL A 129 -2.74 1.50 8.17
CA VAL A 129 -2.02 2.74 8.51
C VAL A 129 -2.97 3.83 8.98
N ALA A 130 -4.10 4.01 8.30
CA ALA A 130 -5.15 4.96 8.70
C ALA A 130 -5.62 4.71 10.13
N ALA A 131 -5.84 3.45 10.52
CA ALA A 131 -6.20 3.12 11.90
C ALA A 131 -5.12 3.49 12.92
N ALA A 132 -3.84 3.31 12.58
CA ALA A 132 -2.73 3.73 13.43
C ALA A 132 -2.62 5.26 13.57
N ASP A 133 -3.05 5.99 12.55
CA ASP A 133 -3.15 7.45 12.55
C ASP A 133 -4.43 7.96 13.24
N GLY A 134 -5.31 7.07 13.68
CA GLY A 134 -6.61 7.45 14.28
C GLY A 134 -7.62 7.95 13.25
N ILE A 135 -7.42 7.64 11.98
CA ILE A 135 -8.34 7.95 10.88
C ILE A 135 -9.39 6.83 10.78
N ASP A 136 -10.66 7.21 10.92
CA ASP A 136 -11.78 6.28 10.79
C ASP A 136 -12.28 6.22 9.34
N VAL A 137 -11.96 5.13 8.67
CA VAL A 137 -12.37 4.85 7.29
C VAL A 137 -13.65 4.02 7.33
N PRO A 138 -14.76 4.47 6.72
CA PRO A 138 -16.04 3.77 6.81
C PRO A 138 -15.96 2.31 6.32
N ALA A 139 -16.42 1.37 7.15
CA ALA A 139 -16.39 -0.07 6.85
C ALA A 139 -17.09 -0.42 5.53
N ASP A 140 -18.23 0.21 5.24
CA ASP A 140 -18.97 0.01 3.99
C ASP A 140 -18.20 0.52 2.75
N LEU A 141 -17.36 1.54 2.90
CA LEU A 141 -16.49 1.99 1.81
C LEU A 141 -15.38 0.97 1.58
N ILE A 142 -14.76 0.44 2.64
CA ILE A 142 -13.70 -0.57 2.55
C ILE A 142 -14.25 -1.83 1.86
N ALA A 143 -15.39 -2.34 2.32
CA ALA A 143 -16.00 -3.55 1.77
C ALA A 143 -16.35 -3.39 0.29
N ARG A 144 -17.03 -2.30 -0.08
CA ARG A 144 -17.36 -2.01 -1.49
C ARG A 144 -16.11 -1.80 -2.34
N THR A 145 -15.09 -1.13 -1.81
CA THR A 145 -13.84 -0.91 -2.55
C THR A 145 -13.15 -2.23 -2.85
N ARG A 146 -13.07 -3.14 -1.87
CA ARG A 146 -12.54 -4.48 -2.06
C ARG A 146 -13.31 -5.26 -3.13
N GLU A 147 -14.63 -5.33 -2.99
CA GLU A 147 -15.50 -6.09 -3.89
C GLU A 147 -15.44 -5.55 -5.33
N GLU A 148 -15.73 -4.26 -5.50
CA GLU A 148 -15.80 -3.65 -6.82
C GLU A 148 -14.43 -3.65 -7.53
N SER A 149 -13.33 -3.47 -6.80
CA SER A 149 -11.99 -3.46 -7.41
C SER A 149 -11.57 -4.85 -7.88
N LEU A 150 -11.88 -5.90 -7.12
CA LEU A 150 -11.63 -7.28 -7.55
C LEU A 150 -12.42 -7.60 -8.82
N SER A 151 -13.71 -7.25 -8.86
CA SER A 151 -14.52 -7.45 -10.06
C SER A 151 -14.13 -6.55 -11.23
N TYR A 152 -13.58 -5.36 -10.98
CA TYR A 152 -13.15 -4.43 -12.05
C TYR A 152 -11.80 -4.80 -12.67
N TYR A 153 -10.82 -5.18 -11.84
CA TYR A 153 -9.47 -5.50 -12.32
C TYR A 153 -9.28 -6.97 -12.70
N GLY A 154 -10.15 -7.86 -12.24
CA GLY A 154 -10.11 -9.29 -12.60
C GLY A 154 -11.45 -9.92 -13.01
N GLY A 155 -12.57 -9.22 -12.89
CA GLY A 155 -13.89 -9.75 -13.23
C GLY A 155 -14.50 -9.10 -14.47
N ASP A 156 -15.81 -9.19 -14.58
CA ASP A 156 -16.59 -8.69 -15.73
C ASP A 156 -17.17 -7.28 -15.49
N ARG A 157 -16.69 -6.57 -14.47
CA ARG A 157 -17.24 -5.24 -14.11
C ARG A 157 -16.57 -4.16 -14.96
N ASP A 158 -17.39 -3.41 -15.70
CA ASP A 158 -16.88 -2.36 -16.59
C ASP A 158 -16.61 -0.99 -15.92
N HIS A 159 -17.14 -0.75 -14.72
CA HIS A 159 -17.01 0.54 -14.04
C HIS A 159 -17.04 0.43 -12.52
N LEU A 160 -16.31 1.32 -11.83
CA LEU A 160 -16.39 1.49 -10.38
C LEU A 160 -17.46 2.52 -10.02
N SER A 161 -18.12 2.34 -8.88
CA SER A 161 -19.01 3.36 -8.32
C SER A 161 -18.21 4.64 -8.01
N PRO A 162 -18.82 5.84 -8.07
CA PRO A 162 -18.09 7.10 -7.99
C PRO A 162 -17.21 7.24 -6.74
N ASP A 163 -17.69 6.77 -5.58
CA ASP A 163 -16.93 6.82 -4.33
C ASP A 163 -15.75 5.85 -4.36
N VAL A 164 -15.96 4.60 -4.79
CA VAL A 164 -14.90 3.59 -4.90
C VAL A 164 -13.84 4.04 -5.91
N ARG A 165 -14.26 4.57 -7.06
CA ARG A 165 -13.37 5.12 -8.08
C ARG A 165 -12.50 6.23 -7.51
N ARG A 166 -13.12 7.21 -6.84
CA ARG A 166 -12.41 8.33 -6.21
C ARG A 166 -11.44 7.84 -5.14
N PHE A 167 -11.82 6.83 -4.36
CA PHE A 167 -10.98 6.27 -3.32
C PHE A 167 -9.79 5.51 -3.91
N GLN A 168 -10.03 4.59 -4.84
CA GLN A 168 -8.97 3.86 -5.57
C GLN A 168 -7.98 4.81 -6.23
N ARG A 169 -8.46 5.88 -6.85
CA ARG A 169 -7.59 6.90 -7.43
C ARG A 169 -6.62 7.54 -6.41
N HIS A 170 -7.05 7.71 -5.15
CA HIS A 170 -6.16 8.16 -4.09
C HIS A 170 -5.15 7.08 -3.68
N LEU A 171 -5.55 5.80 -3.67
CA LEU A 171 -4.67 4.67 -3.40
C LEU A 171 -3.59 4.51 -4.50
N PHE A 172 -3.92 4.74 -5.78
CA PHE A 172 -2.96 4.76 -6.90
C PHE A 172 -2.04 6.00 -6.93
N ALA A 173 -2.03 6.85 -5.89
CA ALA A 173 -1.19 8.05 -5.85
C ALA A 173 0.28 7.78 -5.46
N ASP A 174 0.64 6.51 -5.26
CA ASP A 174 1.98 6.04 -4.95
C ASP A 174 3.01 6.25 -6.07
N ASP A 175 2.58 6.64 -7.27
CA ASP A 175 3.49 7.04 -8.36
C ASP A 175 4.51 8.10 -7.87
N ARG A 176 4.08 9.01 -6.99
CA ARG A 176 4.97 10.02 -6.40
C ARG A 176 5.94 9.44 -5.38
N TRP A 177 5.53 8.42 -4.62
CA TRP A 177 6.41 7.77 -3.66
C TRP A 177 7.48 6.94 -4.37
N VAL A 178 7.08 6.12 -5.37
CA VAL A 178 7.98 5.31 -6.19
C VAL A 178 9.07 6.19 -6.82
N ARG A 179 8.69 7.32 -7.42
CA ARG A 179 9.65 8.29 -7.98
C ARG A 179 10.61 8.85 -6.93
N ARG A 180 10.11 9.23 -5.74
CA ARG A 180 10.97 9.76 -4.66
C ARG A 180 11.98 8.74 -4.15
N VAL A 181 11.62 7.46 -4.10
CA VAL A 181 12.55 6.39 -3.71
C VAL A 181 13.66 6.23 -4.76
N ASP A 182 13.29 6.18 -6.04
CA ASP A 182 14.25 6.08 -7.14
C ASP A 182 15.23 7.26 -7.15
N GLU A 183 14.72 8.49 -6.97
CA GLU A 183 15.52 9.73 -6.85
C GLU A 183 16.40 9.76 -5.59
N ALA A 184 15.86 9.35 -4.43
CA ALA A 184 16.58 9.44 -3.16
C ALA A 184 17.75 8.46 -3.06
N TYR A 185 17.68 7.34 -3.77
CA TYR A 185 18.71 6.30 -3.79
C TYR A 185 19.50 6.26 -5.10
N ASP A 186 19.26 7.19 -6.03
CA ASP A 186 19.92 7.31 -7.33
C ASP A 186 19.98 5.95 -8.07
N LEU A 187 18.84 5.25 -8.08
CA LEU A 187 18.78 3.87 -8.57
C LEU A 187 18.73 3.79 -10.10
N ASP A 188 18.31 4.87 -10.77
CA ASP A 188 18.00 4.92 -12.22
C ASP A 188 17.26 3.66 -12.70
N SER A 189 16.24 3.27 -11.95
CA SER A 189 15.68 1.94 -12.09
C SER A 189 14.58 1.93 -13.13
N ALA A 190 14.84 1.24 -14.24
CA ALA A 190 13.84 0.95 -15.27
C ALA A 190 12.57 0.26 -14.69
N LEU A 191 12.73 -0.47 -13.57
CA LEU A 191 11.64 -1.15 -12.89
C LEU A 191 10.77 -0.17 -12.09
N PHE A 192 11.37 0.72 -11.29
CA PHE A 192 10.62 1.78 -10.60
C PHE A 192 9.92 2.69 -11.60
N GLY A 193 10.60 3.04 -12.69
CA GLY A 193 9.98 3.80 -13.79
C GLY A 193 8.80 3.07 -14.43
N LEU A 194 8.82 1.73 -14.51
CA LEU A 194 7.65 0.96 -14.97
C LEU A 194 6.49 1.03 -13.98
N TRP A 195 6.74 0.82 -12.69
CA TRP A 195 5.69 0.91 -11.66
C TRP A 195 5.07 2.30 -11.62
N GLU A 196 5.88 3.35 -11.61
CA GLU A 196 5.44 4.74 -11.64
C GLU A 196 4.51 5.01 -12.83
N ARG A 197 4.88 4.54 -14.03
CA ARG A 197 4.03 4.69 -15.23
C ARG A 197 2.71 3.96 -15.07
N LEU A 198 2.70 2.71 -14.61
CA LEU A 198 1.47 1.93 -14.43
C LEU A 198 0.52 2.58 -13.43
N LEU A 199 1.03 3.00 -12.27
CA LEU A 199 0.24 3.68 -11.23
C LEU A 199 -0.31 5.01 -11.73
N ARG A 200 0.53 5.82 -12.40
CA ARG A 200 0.12 7.11 -12.95
C ARG A 200 -0.94 6.98 -14.03
N ASP A 201 -0.76 6.05 -14.96
CA ASP A 201 -1.68 5.84 -16.06
C ASP A 201 -3.03 5.34 -15.55
N GLU A 202 -3.03 4.44 -14.56
CA GLU A 202 -4.29 4.01 -13.94
C GLU A 202 -4.96 5.14 -13.15
N ARG A 203 -4.20 5.93 -12.38
CA ARG A 203 -4.76 7.09 -11.69
C ARG A 203 -5.43 8.07 -12.65
N ARG A 204 -4.82 8.34 -13.82
CA ARG A 204 -5.39 9.20 -14.87
C ARG A 204 -6.68 8.60 -15.45
N ARG A 205 -6.66 7.30 -15.77
CA ARG A 205 -7.85 6.59 -16.26
C ARG A 205 -9.03 6.68 -15.28
N LEU A 206 -8.77 6.60 -13.98
CA LEU A 206 -9.79 6.74 -12.93
C LEU A 206 -10.30 8.18 -12.75
N ASP A 207 -9.55 9.20 -13.19
CA ASP A 207 -10.02 10.61 -13.26
C ASP A 207 -10.91 10.86 -14.49
N GLU A 208 -10.67 10.14 -15.60
CA GLU A 208 -11.36 10.34 -16.89
C GLU A 208 -12.63 9.50 -17.06
N SER A 209 -12.81 8.45 -16.25
CA SER A 209 -13.99 7.56 -16.21
C SER A 209 -15.06 8.06 -15.23
#